data_AF-A0A8T0YC42-F1
#
_entry.id   AF-A0A8T0YC42-F1
#
_cell.length_a   1.000
_cell.length_b   1.000
_cell.length_c   1.000
_cell.angle_alpha   90.00
_cell.angle_beta   90.00
_cell.angle_gamma   90.00
#
_symmetry.space_group_name_H-M   'P 1'
#
loop_
_entity.id
_entity.type
_entity.pdbx_description
1 polymer ?
#
loop_
_entity_poly.entity_id
_entity_poly.type
_entity_poly.pdbx_seq_one_letter_code
_entity_poly.pdbx_strand_id
1 'polypeptide(L)'
;MRWRAIVLMYVYSVETATVATVLGTSVRSLGRWYRRIRKTGNVLKDKPRTRTSRWPSHVCAFIHQYVQDHPCFDFEELRYELQALDTTGINVSDSTICRALRFDLNLTRKALTKRARESMPRECRAARLSPFYSGPDQIVLSTKHPMMEDLCFAATAGRQGTTLLKCRFRGKRVSILAVMGMQGVFGGEIRTALFHV
;
A
#
# COMPACT_ATOMS: atom_id res chain seq x y z
N MET A 1 2.36 30.17 -14.92
CA MET A 1 3.34 31.25 -14.59
C MET A 1 4.66 31.16 -15.36
N ARG A 2 5.40 30.04 -15.35
CA ARG A 2 6.75 29.97 -15.96
C ARG A 2 6.82 30.31 -17.45
N TRP A 3 5.90 29.77 -18.26
CA TRP A 3 5.83 30.08 -19.70
C TRP A 3 5.46 31.53 -19.98
N ARG A 4 4.52 32.11 -19.22
CA ARG A 4 4.15 33.53 -19.36
C ARG A 4 5.35 34.45 -19.11
N ALA A 5 6.14 34.15 -18.08
CA ALA A 5 7.36 34.91 -17.79
C ALA A 5 8.38 34.86 -18.93
N ILE A 6 8.57 33.67 -19.53
CA ILE A 6 9.49 33.52 -20.65
C ILE A 6 8.98 34.19 -21.91
N VAL A 7 7.68 34.11 -22.22
CA VAL A 7 7.11 34.79 -23.37
C VAL A 7 7.33 36.31 -23.25
N LEU A 8 7.10 36.90 -22.07
CA LEU A 8 7.36 38.31 -21.83
C LEU A 8 8.84 38.68 -21.99
N MET A 9 9.75 37.84 -21.50
CA MET A 9 11.19 38.11 -21.60
C MET A 9 11.78 37.84 -22.99
N TYR A 10 11.32 36.80 -23.69
CA TYR A 10 11.95 36.30 -24.92
C TYR A 10 11.25 36.78 -26.20
N VAL A 11 9.91 36.87 -26.20
CA VAL A 11 9.13 37.33 -27.37
C VAL A 11 8.96 38.84 -27.32
N TYR A 12 8.63 39.38 -26.14
CA TYR A 12 8.36 40.81 -25.97
C TYR A 12 9.57 41.61 -25.48
N SER A 13 10.72 40.97 -25.27
CA SER A 13 11.98 41.60 -24.84
C SER A 13 11.82 42.49 -23.59
N VAL A 14 10.89 42.16 -22.70
CA VAL A 14 10.63 42.93 -21.47
C VAL A 14 11.76 42.67 -20.47
N GLU A 15 12.18 43.72 -19.77
CA GLU A 15 13.25 43.63 -18.78
C GLU A 15 12.91 42.62 -17.67
N THR A 16 13.92 41.82 -17.28
CA THR A 16 13.76 40.78 -16.27
C THR A 16 13.30 41.31 -14.90
N ALA A 17 13.67 42.55 -14.55
CA ALA A 17 13.24 43.20 -13.32
C ALA A 17 11.73 43.50 -13.34
N THR A 18 11.20 44.01 -14.45
CA THR A 18 9.77 44.30 -14.62
C THR A 18 8.94 43.03 -14.63
N VAL A 19 9.43 41.97 -15.28
CA VAL A 19 8.75 40.67 -15.27
C VAL A 19 8.76 40.06 -13.85
N ALA A 20 9.84 40.25 -13.09
CA ALA A 20 9.94 39.80 -11.71
C ALA A 20 8.93 40.50 -10.79
N THR A 21 8.75 41.82 -10.94
CA THR A 21 7.79 42.59 -10.15
C THR A 21 6.35 42.26 -10.54
N VAL A 22 6.02 42.25 -11.83
CA VAL A 22 4.66 41.98 -12.34
C VAL A 22 4.20 40.56 -11.99
N LEU A 23 5.08 39.56 -12.08
CA LEU A 23 4.74 38.16 -11.82
C LEU A 23 5.07 37.72 -10.38
N GLY A 24 5.57 38.62 -9.53
CA GLY A 24 5.97 38.31 -8.15
C GLY A 24 7.00 37.17 -8.06
N THR A 25 7.91 37.08 -9.03
CA THR A 25 8.88 35.97 -9.14
C THR A 25 10.30 36.49 -9.01
N SER A 26 11.20 35.77 -8.34
CA SER A 26 12.58 36.24 -8.20
C SER A 26 13.34 36.26 -9.55
N VAL A 27 14.15 37.29 -9.76
CA VAL A 27 15.01 37.45 -10.94
C VAL A 27 15.91 36.21 -11.15
N ARG A 28 16.40 35.60 -10.06
CA ARG A 28 17.18 34.35 -10.11
C ARG A 28 16.39 33.19 -10.72
N SER A 29 15.10 33.07 -10.40
CA SER A 29 14.24 32.03 -10.96
C SER A 29 13.99 32.25 -12.45
N LEU A 30 13.75 33.50 -12.84
CA LEU A 30 13.59 33.91 -14.24
C LEU A 30 14.85 33.58 -15.06
N GLY A 31 16.03 33.97 -14.55
CA GLY A 31 17.31 33.66 -15.20
C GLY A 31 17.56 32.15 -15.34
N ARG A 32 17.19 31.35 -14.34
CA ARG A 32 17.29 29.88 -14.41
C ARG A 32 16.37 29.30 -15.48
N TRP A 33 15.13 29.79 -15.60
CA TRP A 33 14.19 29.34 -16.61
C TRP A 33 14.62 29.75 -18.01
N TYR A 34 15.10 30.98 -18.17
CA TYR A 34 15.65 31.49 -19.44
C TYR A 34 16.85 30.68 -19.92
N ARG A 35 17.80 30.37 -19.02
CA ARG A 35 18.94 29.51 -19.37
C ARG A 35 18.50 28.10 -19.77
N ARG A 36 17.47 27.57 -19.11
CA ARG A 36 16.94 26.24 -19.41
C ARG A 36 16.25 26.18 -20.77
N ILE A 37 15.45 27.18 -21.14
CA ILE A 37 14.80 27.18 -22.45
C ILE A 37 15.84 27.28 -23.59
N ARG A 38 16.90 28.07 -23.41
CA ARG A 38 18.01 28.12 -24.39
C ARG A 38 18.76 26.80 -24.53
N LYS A 39 18.81 25.97 -23.48
CA LYS A 39 19.54 24.69 -23.50
C LYS A 39 18.68 23.51 -23.97
N THR A 40 17.44 23.43 -23.51
CA THR A 40 16.58 22.23 -23.65
C THR A 40 15.32 22.50 -24.48
N GLY A 41 15.02 23.75 -24.81
CA GLY A 41 13.76 24.15 -25.47
C GLY A 41 12.52 24.07 -24.56
N ASN A 42 12.68 23.66 -23.30
CA ASN A 42 11.58 23.50 -22.35
C ASN A 42 11.87 24.18 -21.01
N VAL A 43 10.81 24.66 -20.38
CA VAL A 43 10.81 25.41 -19.11
C VAL A 43 10.49 24.50 -17.94
N LEU A 44 9.77 23.41 -18.20
CA LEU A 44 9.41 22.44 -17.19
C LEU A 44 10.66 21.80 -16.59
N LYS A 45 10.54 21.36 -15.35
CA LYS A 45 11.60 20.55 -14.75
C LYS A 45 11.64 19.24 -15.52
N ASP A 46 12.84 18.74 -15.78
CA ASP A 46 13.00 17.35 -16.22
C ASP A 46 12.26 16.43 -15.25
N LYS A 47 11.72 15.32 -15.77
CA LYS A 47 11.13 14.28 -14.93
C LYS A 47 12.13 14.01 -13.79
N PRO A 48 11.66 13.90 -12.53
CA PRO A 48 12.55 13.62 -11.42
C PRO A 48 13.41 12.43 -11.81
N ARG A 49 14.73 12.58 -11.68
CA ARG A 49 15.68 11.50 -11.92
C ARG A 49 15.11 10.27 -11.24
N THR A 50 14.78 9.24 -12.01
CA THR A 50 14.22 8.01 -11.46
C THR A 50 15.20 7.57 -10.39
N ARG A 51 14.77 7.58 -9.12
CA ARG A 51 15.60 7.08 -8.02
C ARG A 51 15.56 5.56 -8.11
N THR A 52 16.08 5.01 -9.20
CA THR A 52 16.46 3.61 -9.27
C THR A 52 17.51 3.42 -8.19
N SER A 53 17.26 2.51 -7.27
CA SER A 53 18.24 2.19 -6.26
C SER A 53 19.47 1.56 -6.91
N ARG A 54 20.50 1.51 -6.09
CA ARG A 54 21.87 1.13 -6.41
C ARG A 54 22.05 -0.37 -6.64
N TRP A 55 20.97 -1.16 -6.63
CA TRP A 55 21.08 -2.60 -6.75
C TRP A 55 21.30 -2.98 -8.22
N PRO A 56 22.32 -3.79 -8.53
CA PRO A 56 22.55 -4.30 -9.88
C PRO A 56 21.33 -5.06 -10.39
N SER A 57 21.11 -4.99 -11.71
CA SER A 57 19.98 -5.66 -12.37
C SER A 57 19.92 -7.17 -12.13
N HIS A 58 21.08 -7.84 -12.02
CA HIS A 58 21.14 -9.28 -11.77
C HIS A 58 20.59 -9.66 -10.39
N VAL A 59 20.84 -8.85 -9.35
CA VAL A 59 20.31 -9.08 -8.00
C VAL A 59 18.79 -8.89 -8.00
N CYS A 60 18.30 -7.86 -8.69
CA CYS A 60 16.87 -7.62 -8.85
C CYS A 60 16.16 -8.77 -9.58
N ALA A 61 16.78 -9.32 -10.63
CA ALA A 61 16.25 -10.48 -11.36
C ALA A 61 16.19 -11.73 -10.47
N PHE A 62 17.25 -12.00 -9.70
CA PHE A 62 17.27 -13.11 -8.74
C PHE A 62 16.14 -13.00 -7.72
N ILE A 63 15.98 -11.83 -7.07
CA ILE A 63 14.90 -11.65 -6.07
C ILE A 63 13.53 -11.85 -6.72
N HIS A 64 13.35 -11.38 -7.96
CA HIS A 64 12.09 -11.59 -8.66
C HIS A 64 11.77 -13.07 -8.86
N GLN A 65 12.77 -13.88 -9.23
CA GLN A 65 12.63 -15.32 -9.40
C GLN A 65 12.41 -16.01 -8.05
N TYR A 66 13.24 -15.69 -7.05
CA TYR A 66 13.13 -16.23 -5.69
C TYR A 66 11.75 -15.97 -5.07
N VAL A 67 11.19 -14.77 -5.24
CA VAL A 67 9.84 -14.43 -4.73
C VAL A 67 8.72 -15.16 -5.50
N GLN A 68 8.97 -15.59 -6.75
CA GLN A 68 8.02 -16.43 -7.49
C GLN A 68 8.04 -17.87 -6.98
N ASP A 69 9.24 -18.42 -6.75
CA ASP A 69 9.43 -19.79 -6.27
C ASP A 69 9.01 -19.95 -4.80
N HIS A 70 9.26 -18.91 -3.98
CA HIS A 70 8.99 -18.88 -2.55
C HIS A 70 8.05 -17.73 -2.17
N PRO A 71 6.73 -17.84 -2.41
CA PRO A 71 5.77 -16.76 -2.13
C PRO A 71 5.57 -16.44 -0.64
N CYS A 72 6.01 -17.32 0.26
CA CYS A 72 5.92 -17.18 1.73
C CYS A 72 7.31 -17.13 2.39
N PHE A 73 8.30 -16.52 1.74
CA PHE A 73 9.67 -16.44 2.27
C PHE A 73 9.78 -15.59 3.54
N ASP A 74 10.75 -15.93 4.39
CA ASP A 74 11.13 -15.13 5.54
C ASP A 74 12.24 -14.13 5.17
N PHE A 75 12.24 -12.95 5.82
CA PHE A 75 13.22 -11.91 5.54
C PHE A 75 14.66 -12.34 5.86
N GLU A 76 14.86 -13.17 6.89
CA GLU A 76 16.19 -13.69 7.24
C GLU A 76 16.72 -14.67 6.20
N GLU A 77 15.85 -15.49 5.60
CA GLU A 77 16.20 -16.42 4.52
C GLU A 77 16.62 -15.64 3.27
N LEU A 78 15.83 -14.64 2.88
CA LEU A 78 16.17 -13.76 1.76
C LEU A 78 17.52 -13.04 1.99
N ARG A 79 17.82 -12.66 3.24
CA ARG A 79 19.10 -12.04 3.60
C ARG A 79 20.26 -13.01 3.41
N TYR A 80 20.10 -14.25 3.82
CA TYR A 80 21.10 -15.30 3.68
C TYR A 80 21.41 -15.57 2.19
N GLU A 81 20.38 -15.74 1.37
CA GLU A 81 20.52 -15.96 -0.08
C GLU A 81 21.21 -14.77 -0.78
N LEU A 82 20.89 -13.55 -0.38
CA LEU A 82 21.54 -12.35 -0.91
C LEU A 82 23.00 -12.20 -0.47
N GLN A 83 23.38 -12.73 0.70
CA GLN A 83 24.77 -12.79 1.13
C GLN A 83 25.56 -13.86 0.35
N ALA A 84 24.91 -14.96 -0.01
CA ALA A 84 25.51 -16.05 -0.78
C ALA A 84 25.80 -15.68 -2.25
N LEU A 85 25.03 -14.75 -2.84
CA LEU A 85 25.14 -14.32 -4.25
C LEU A 85 26.36 -13.45 -4.60
N ASP A 86 27.37 -13.39 -3.73
CA ASP A 86 28.58 -12.57 -3.86
C ASP A 86 28.28 -11.12 -4.27
N THR A 87 27.40 -10.50 -3.49
CA THR A 87 26.87 -9.16 -3.75
C THR A 87 27.87 -8.08 -3.31
N THR A 88 29.01 -8.00 -3.99
CA THR A 88 30.10 -7.06 -3.66
C THR A 88 29.61 -5.61 -3.67
N GLY A 89 29.50 -5.01 -2.47
CA GLY A 89 29.17 -3.61 -2.28
C GLY A 89 27.71 -3.27 -1.95
N ILE A 90 26.81 -4.25 -1.81
CA ILE A 90 25.44 -3.99 -1.35
C ILE A 90 25.35 -4.21 0.16
N ASN A 91 24.83 -3.20 0.86
CA ASN A 91 24.46 -3.34 2.26
C ASN A 91 23.15 -4.15 2.37
N VAL A 92 23.22 -5.33 2.97
CA VAL A 92 22.10 -6.29 3.11
C VAL A 92 21.30 -6.06 4.41
N SER A 93 21.25 -4.84 4.92
CA SER A 93 20.37 -4.50 6.05
C SER A 93 18.89 -4.56 5.65
N ASP A 94 18.02 -4.92 6.59
CA ASP A 94 16.56 -5.01 6.41
C ASP A 94 15.97 -3.74 5.79
N SER A 95 16.47 -2.57 6.21
CA SER A 95 16.02 -1.28 5.68
C SER A 95 16.37 -1.08 4.21
N THR A 96 17.50 -1.62 3.75
CA THR A 96 17.96 -1.52 2.36
C THR A 96 17.20 -2.51 1.49
N ILE A 97 16.98 -3.73 1.97
CA ILE A 97 16.15 -4.75 1.30
C ILE A 97 14.71 -4.24 1.15
N CYS A 98 14.10 -3.71 2.21
CA CYS A 98 12.74 -3.17 2.16
C CYS A 98 12.61 -2.00 1.18
N ARG A 99 13.64 -1.15 1.07
CA ARG A 99 13.67 -0.08 0.07
C ARG A 99 13.81 -0.66 -1.35
N ALA A 100 14.69 -1.62 -1.56
CA ALA A 100 14.89 -2.23 -2.87
C ALA A 100 13.63 -2.95 -3.37
N LEU A 101 13.02 -3.77 -2.51
CA LEU A 101 11.73 -4.42 -2.77
C LEU A 101 10.66 -3.42 -3.18
N ARG A 102 10.56 -2.29 -2.48
CA ARG A 102 9.51 -1.30 -2.74
C ARG A 102 9.79 -0.42 -3.96
N PHE A 103 11.01 0.06 -4.15
CA PHE A 103 11.34 1.09 -5.13
C PHE A 103 11.85 0.53 -6.46
N ASP A 104 12.58 -0.58 -6.45
CA ASP A 104 13.15 -1.17 -7.67
C ASP A 104 12.26 -2.27 -8.23
N LEU A 105 11.73 -3.11 -7.34
CA LEU A 105 10.95 -4.28 -7.70
C LEU A 105 9.43 -4.03 -7.65
N ASN A 106 9.01 -2.88 -7.09
CA ASN A 106 7.61 -2.52 -6.84
C ASN A 106 6.82 -3.61 -6.07
N LEU A 107 7.51 -4.44 -5.30
CA LEU A 107 6.94 -5.48 -4.45
C LEU A 107 6.48 -4.84 -3.15
N THR A 108 5.20 -4.48 -3.13
CA THR A 108 4.57 -3.95 -1.92
C THR A 108 4.23 -5.09 -0.93
N ARG A 109 4.18 -4.78 0.36
CA ARG A 109 3.67 -5.71 1.40
C ARG A 109 2.32 -6.32 0.98
N LYS A 110 1.42 -5.52 0.40
CA LYS A 110 0.11 -5.99 -0.08
C LYS A 110 0.25 -7.06 -1.17
N ALA A 111 1.17 -6.86 -2.12
CA ALA A 111 1.42 -7.82 -3.20
C ALA A 111 2.01 -9.12 -2.64
N LEU A 112 3.00 -9.03 -1.75
CA LEU A 112 3.60 -10.20 -1.09
C LEU A 112 2.58 -10.97 -0.25
N THR A 113 1.81 -10.28 0.60
CA THR A 113 0.77 -10.92 1.42
C THR A 113 -0.34 -11.54 0.57
N LYS A 114 -0.68 -10.94 -0.58
CA LYS A 114 -1.64 -11.52 -1.52
C LYS A 114 -1.10 -12.84 -2.09
N ARG A 115 0.15 -12.84 -2.58
CA ARG A 115 0.79 -14.05 -3.13
C ARG A 115 0.92 -15.15 -2.08
N ALA A 116 1.37 -14.83 -0.87
CA ALA A 116 1.45 -15.79 0.23
C ALA A 116 0.09 -16.42 0.58
N ARG A 117 -1.01 -15.67 0.41
CA ARG A 117 -2.37 -16.20 0.60
C ARG A 117 -2.81 -17.09 -0.56
N GLU A 118 -2.40 -16.78 -1.77
CA GLU A 118 -2.75 -17.53 -2.99
C GLU A 118 -1.93 -18.81 -3.11
N SER A 119 -0.70 -18.83 -2.61
CA SER A 119 0.18 -20.00 -2.62
C SER A 119 -0.18 -21.05 -1.59
N MET A 120 -0.82 -20.68 -0.48
CA MET A 120 -1.33 -21.65 0.49
C MET A 120 -2.61 -22.31 -0.04
N PRO A 121 -2.63 -23.64 -0.28
CA PRO A 121 -3.84 -24.34 -0.66
C PRO A 121 -4.90 -24.15 0.44
N ARG A 122 -6.11 -23.72 0.05
CA ARG A 122 -7.22 -23.58 1.01
C ARG A 122 -7.52 -24.89 1.74
N GLU A 123 -7.26 -26.01 1.09
CA GLU A 123 -7.48 -27.38 1.56
C GLU A 123 -6.61 -27.76 2.76
N CYS A 124 -5.35 -27.29 2.82
CA CYS A 124 -4.44 -27.61 3.94
C CYS A 124 -4.94 -27.08 5.30
N ARG A 125 -5.81 -26.07 5.31
CA ARG A 125 -6.40 -25.55 6.56
C ARG A 125 -7.56 -26.42 7.06
N ALA A 126 -8.34 -26.99 6.13
CA ALA A 126 -9.46 -27.86 6.47
C ALA A 126 -8.99 -29.22 6.99
N ALA A 127 -7.94 -29.80 6.38
CA ALA A 127 -7.37 -31.08 6.80
C ALA A 127 -6.78 -31.05 8.23
N ARG A 128 -6.29 -29.90 8.69
CA ARG A 128 -5.83 -29.74 10.09
C ARG A 128 -6.95 -29.74 11.11
N LEU A 129 -8.18 -29.43 10.68
CA LEU A 129 -9.36 -29.35 11.54
C LEU A 129 -10.12 -30.68 11.60
N SER A 130 -9.89 -31.59 10.65
CA SER A 130 -10.56 -32.90 10.60
C SER A 130 -10.38 -33.78 11.85
N PRO A 131 -9.28 -33.71 12.64
CA PRO A 131 -9.17 -34.48 13.87
C PRO A 131 -10.02 -33.93 15.02
N PHE A 132 -10.38 -32.66 14.99
CA PHE A 132 -11.00 -31.95 16.10
C PHE A 132 -12.50 -31.68 15.90
N TYR A 133 -12.96 -31.72 14.65
CA TYR A 133 -14.33 -31.38 14.28
C TYR A 133 -14.89 -32.45 13.35
N SER A 134 -15.99 -33.08 13.74
CA SER A 134 -16.62 -34.17 12.98
C SER A 134 -17.84 -33.70 12.16
N GLY A 135 -18.36 -32.51 12.44
CA GLY A 135 -19.51 -31.94 11.75
C GLY A 135 -19.58 -30.41 11.88
N PRO A 136 -20.32 -29.74 10.98
CA PRO A 136 -20.41 -28.28 10.92
C PRO A 136 -21.12 -27.67 12.13
N ASP A 137 -21.89 -28.46 12.88
CA ASP A 137 -22.63 -28.02 14.08
C ASP A 137 -21.72 -27.69 15.27
N GLN A 138 -20.47 -28.14 15.24
CA GLN A 138 -19.48 -27.93 16.29
C GLN A 138 -18.66 -26.63 16.09
N ILE A 139 -18.85 -25.94 14.97
CA ILE A 139 -18.04 -24.79 14.58
C ILE A 139 -18.82 -23.51 14.85
N VAL A 140 -18.31 -22.71 15.78
CA VAL A 140 -18.79 -21.35 16.04
C VAL A 140 -17.79 -20.36 15.43
N LEU A 141 -18.21 -19.64 14.40
CA LEU A 141 -17.39 -18.64 13.74
C LEU A 141 -17.53 -17.31 14.49
N SER A 142 -16.42 -16.83 15.04
CA SER A 142 -16.32 -15.47 15.55
C SER A 142 -15.49 -14.63 14.58
N THR A 143 -16.09 -13.61 13.99
CA THR A 143 -15.39 -12.68 13.10
C THR A 143 -15.41 -11.27 13.66
N LYS A 144 -14.24 -10.62 13.64
CA LYS A 144 -14.06 -9.19 13.97
C LYS A 144 -13.77 -8.45 12.68
N HIS A 145 -14.74 -7.70 12.17
CA HIS A 145 -14.56 -6.87 10.98
C HIS A 145 -14.50 -5.38 11.37
N PRO A 146 -13.38 -4.67 11.08
CA PRO A 146 -13.36 -3.21 11.20
C PRO A 146 -14.14 -2.61 10.03
N MET A 147 -15.21 -1.86 10.34
CA MET A 147 -16.14 -1.40 9.32
C MET A 147 -16.23 0.13 9.26
N MET A 148 -16.43 0.66 8.03
CA MET A 148 -16.65 2.09 7.75
C MET A 148 -18.05 2.42 7.18
N GLU A 149 -18.85 1.42 6.80
CA GLU A 149 -20.18 1.60 6.20
C GLU A 149 -21.26 0.78 6.94
N ASP A 150 -22.53 1.04 6.65
CA ASP A 150 -23.66 0.43 7.35
C ASP A 150 -23.82 -1.07 6.95
N LEU A 151 -23.78 -1.99 7.91
CA LEU A 151 -24.22 -3.38 7.71
C LEU A 151 -25.49 -3.64 8.53
N CYS A 152 -26.46 -4.32 7.92
CA CYS A 152 -27.58 -4.91 8.63
C CYS A 152 -27.29 -6.39 8.84
N PHE A 153 -27.23 -6.85 10.09
CA PHE A 153 -27.26 -8.28 10.40
C PHE A 153 -28.70 -8.66 10.77
N ALA A 154 -29.28 -9.62 10.05
CA ALA A 154 -30.50 -10.27 10.48
C ALA A 154 -30.10 -11.43 11.39
N ALA A 155 -30.43 -11.35 12.69
CA ALA A 155 -30.32 -12.47 13.60
C ALA A 155 -31.68 -13.18 13.67
N THR A 156 -31.72 -14.45 13.31
CA THR A 156 -32.88 -15.31 13.54
C THR A 156 -32.86 -15.78 14.99
N ALA A 157 -33.65 -15.14 15.85
CA ALA A 157 -33.96 -15.68 17.16
C ALA A 157 -35.07 -16.73 16.99
N GLY A 158 -34.85 -17.94 17.51
CA GLY A 158 -35.87 -18.99 17.48
C GLY A 158 -37.18 -18.55 18.14
N ARG A 159 -38.30 -18.94 17.53
CA ARG A 159 -39.72 -18.76 17.91
C ARG A 159 -40.24 -17.36 18.27
N GLN A 160 -39.40 -16.34 18.45
CA GLN A 160 -39.85 -14.97 18.72
C GLN A 160 -39.04 -13.95 17.93
N GLY A 161 -39.43 -13.75 16.66
CA GLY A 161 -39.09 -12.57 15.86
C GLY A 161 -37.66 -12.48 15.33
N THR A 162 -37.53 -12.02 14.09
CA THR A 162 -36.25 -11.66 13.48
C THR A 162 -35.77 -10.35 14.08
N THR A 163 -34.67 -10.37 14.84
CA THR A 163 -34.08 -9.14 15.36
C THR A 163 -33.14 -8.57 14.32
N LEU A 164 -33.56 -7.49 13.66
CA LEU A 164 -32.73 -6.73 12.75
C LEU A 164 -31.82 -5.79 13.57
N LEU A 165 -30.54 -6.13 13.69
CA LEU A 165 -29.52 -5.21 14.20
C LEU A 165 -29.14 -4.26 13.06
N LYS A 166 -29.83 -3.13 12.99
CA LYS A 166 -29.53 -2.03 12.07
C LYS A 166 -28.71 -0.97 12.78
N CYS A 167 -27.41 -0.92 12.48
CA CYS A 167 -26.53 0.07 13.07
C CYS A 167 -26.04 1.04 12.00
N ARG A 168 -26.44 2.31 12.12
CA ARG A 168 -25.96 3.40 11.26
C ARG A 168 -24.67 3.95 11.82
N PHE A 169 -23.58 3.90 11.06
CA PHE A 169 -22.28 4.44 11.48
C PHE A 169 -21.81 5.53 10.53
N ARG A 170 -22.05 6.79 10.90
CA ARG A 170 -21.51 7.96 10.18
C ARG A 170 -20.05 8.20 10.60
N GLY A 171 -19.10 7.72 9.80
CA GLY A 171 -17.71 8.19 9.79
C GLY A 171 -16.82 7.80 10.97
N LYS A 172 -17.33 7.06 11.97
CA LYS A 172 -16.51 6.48 13.06
C LYS A 172 -16.29 4.99 12.79
N ARG A 173 -15.04 4.52 12.88
CA ARG A 173 -14.73 3.09 12.78
C ARG A 173 -15.34 2.35 13.97
N VAL A 174 -16.18 1.37 13.67
CA VAL A 174 -16.79 0.50 14.67
C VAL A 174 -16.32 -0.92 14.40
N SER A 175 -15.96 -1.62 15.47
CA SER A 175 -15.66 -3.05 15.42
C SER A 175 -16.89 -3.81 15.87
N ILE A 176 -17.40 -4.67 14.99
CA ILE A 176 -18.48 -5.60 15.30
C ILE A 176 -17.85 -6.97 15.47
N LEU A 177 -18.09 -7.59 16.63
CA LEU A 177 -17.85 -9.00 16.85
C LEU A 177 -19.19 -9.72 16.63
N ALA A 178 -19.26 -10.60 15.64
CA ALA A 178 -20.43 -11.45 15.44
C ALA A 178 -20.04 -12.90 15.66
N VAL A 179 -20.89 -13.62 16.39
CA VAL A 179 -20.77 -15.05 16.66
C VAL A 179 -21.87 -15.75 15.88
N MET A 180 -21.48 -16.62 14.95
CA MET A 180 -22.41 -17.31 14.05
C MET A 180 -22.17 -18.80 14.02
N GLY A 181 -23.22 -19.58 13.82
CA GLY A 181 -23.15 -21.00 13.46
C GLY A 181 -24.14 -21.34 12.35
N MET A 182 -24.33 -22.62 12.09
CA MET A 182 -25.16 -23.13 11.00
C MET A 182 -26.64 -22.69 11.07
N GLN A 183 -27.13 -22.32 12.26
CA GLN A 183 -28.52 -21.92 12.51
C GLN A 183 -28.73 -20.39 12.48
N GLY A 184 -27.66 -19.62 12.29
CA GLY A 184 -27.70 -18.15 12.24
C GLY A 184 -26.73 -17.47 13.22
N VAL A 185 -26.95 -16.18 13.42
CA VAL A 185 -26.15 -15.34 14.35
C VAL A 185 -26.65 -15.55 15.77
N PHE A 186 -25.79 -16.07 16.64
CA PHE A 186 -26.12 -16.31 18.05
C PHE A 186 -26.03 -15.05 18.90
N GLY A 187 -25.19 -14.10 18.50
CA GLY A 187 -25.01 -12.84 19.21
C GLY A 187 -23.95 -11.98 18.56
N GLY A 188 -23.97 -10.69 18.89
CA GLY A 188 -22.95 -9.76 18.43
C GLY A 188 -22.71 -8.63 19.42
N GLU A 189 -21.45 -8.23 19.55
CA GLU A 189 -21.04 -7.09 20.36
C GLU A 189 -20.52 -5.99 19.43
N ILE A 190 -21.04 -4.78 19.59
CA ILE A 190 -20.64 -3.62 18.82
C ILE A 190 -19.81 -2.73 19.74
N ARG A 191 -18.52 -2.63 19.46
CA ARG A 191 -17.63 -1.71 20.18
C ARG A 191 -17.31 -0.53 19.28
N THR A 192 -17.84 0.64 19.64
CA THR A 192 -17.32 1.93 19.19
C THR A 192 -15.96 2.14 19.83
N ALA A 193 -14.92 2.32 19.02
CA ALA A 193 -13.61 2.71 19.54
C ALA A 193 -13.70 4.15 20.10
N LEU A 194 -13.85 4.28 21.43
CA LEU A 194 -13.50 5.51 22.14
C LEU A 194 -11.97 5.52 22.26
N PHE A 195 -11.30 6.20 21.34
CA PHE A 195 -9.93 6.62 21.58
C PHE A 195 -9.98 7.75 22.62
N HIS A 196 -9.59 7.47 23.87
CA HIS A 196 -9.03 8.52 24.72
C HIS A 196 -7.65 8.87 24.13
N VAL A 197 -7.45 10.17 23.93
CA VAL A 197 -6.24 10.83 23.40
C VAL A 197 -5.02 10.47 24.22
#